data_AF-A0A8E0V9G2-F1
#
_entry.id   AF-A0A8E0V9G2-F1
#
_cell.length_a   1.000
_cell.length_b   1.000
_cell.length_c   1.000
_cell.angle_alpha   90.00
_cell.angle_beta   90.00
_cell.angle_gamma   90.00
#
_symmetry.space_group_name_H-M   'P 1'
#
loop_
_entity.id
_entity.type
_entity.pdbx_description
1 polymer ?
#
loop_
_entity_poly.entity_id
_entity_poly.type
_entity_poly.pdbx_seq_one_letter_code
_entity_poly.pdbx_strand_id
1 'polypeptide(L)'
;FRGALNIQIEKGKQLQEQALSNTKQKIEDLSENQRKNMLTLKTLNNQSDQEVLKSPVDGTIHLNEDLKGQTELPKGTIIAEIYPKQTEKNYHSQPSYQQTK
;
A
#
# COMPACT_ATOMS: atom_id res chain seq x y z
N PHE A 1 -28.79 -26.57 -54.97
CA PHE A 1 -27.66 -25.62 -54.87
C PHE A 1 -27.96 -24.38 -54.01
N ARG A 2 -29.03 -23.61 -54.24
CA ARG A 2 -29.31 -22.37 -53.46
C ARG A 2 -29.48 -22.57 -51.94
N GLY A 3 -30.16 -23.62 -51.50
CA GLY A 3 -30.37 -23.89 -50.06
C GLY A 3 -29.08 -24.21 -49.28
N ALA A 4 -28.16 -24.98 -49.87
CA ALA A 4 -26.90 -25.33 -49.23
C ALA A 4 -25.96 -24.12 -49.06
N LEU A 5 -26.00 -23.18 -50.01
CA LEU A 5 -25.25 -21.92 -49.94
C LEU A 5 -25.73 -21.06 -48.77
N ASN A 6 -27.05 -20.91 -48.61
CA ASN A 6 -27.63 -20.13 -47.50
C ASN A 6 -27.25 -20.71 -46.13
N ILE A 7 -27.28 -22.03 -45.98
CA ILE A 7 -26.89 -22.71 -44.74
C ILE A 7 -25.42 -22.43 -44.39
N GLN A 8 -24.50 -22.44 -45.37
CA GLN A 8 -23.10 -22.10 -45.12
C GLN A 8 -22.92 -20.64 -44.70
N ILE A 9 -23.66 -19.71 -45.31
CA ILE A 9 -23.61 -18.28 -44.97
C ILE A 9 -24.09 -18.07 -43.52
N GLU A 10 -25.20 -18.70 -43.13
CA GLU A 10 -25.73 -18.60 -41.76
C GLU A 10 -24.78 -19.21 -40.72
N LYS A 11 -24.19 -20.37 -41.01
CA LYS A 11 -23.15 -20.97 -40.16
C LYS A 11 -21.94 -20.06 -40.01
N GLY A 12 -21.49 -19.42 -41.10
CA GLY A 12 -20.40 -18.45 -41.06
C GLY A 12 -20.70 -17.26 -40.13
N LYS A 13 -21.93 -16.71 -40.21
CA LYS A 13 -22.38 -15.63 -39.33
C LYS A 13 -22.41 -16.06 -37.86
N GLN A 14 -22.98 -17.22 -37.57
CA GLN A 14 -23.05 -17.75 -36.20
C GLN A 14 -21.66 -17.95 -35.60
N LEU A 15 -20.72 -18.51 -36.37
CA LEU A 15 -19.33 -18.68 -35.91
C LEU A 15 -18.65 -17.34 -35.64
N GLN A 16 -18.90 -16.32 -36.48
CA GLN A 16 -18.37 -14.98 -36.29
C GLN A 16 -18.93 -14.31 -35.03
N GLU A 17 -20.24 -14.42 -34.79
CA GLU A 17 -20.90 -13.90 -33.59
C GLU A 17 -20.41 -14.61 -32.32
N GLN A 18 -20.24 -15.93 -32.37
CA GLN A 18 -19.67 -16.71 -31.26
C GLN A 18 -18.23 -16.30 -30.97
N ALA A 19 -17.39 -16.15 -32.01
CA ALA A 19 -16.02 -15.70 -31.85
C ALA A 19 -15.96 -14.29 -31.22
N LEU A 20 -16.84 -13.37 -31.65
CA LEU A 20 -16.92 -12.03 -31.10
C LEU A 20 -17.37 -12.05 -29.63
N SER A 21 -18.40 -12.82 -29.30
CA SER A 21 -18.89 -12.96 -27.91
C SER A 21 -17.82 -13.54 -27.00
N ASN A 22 -17.14 -14.60 -27.43
CA ASN A 22 -16.06 -15.23 -26.67
C ASN A 22 -14.88 -14.27 -26.47
N THR A 23 -14.56 -13.47 -27.48
CA THR A 23 -13.50 -12.46 -27.39
C THR A 23 -13.88 -11.37 -26.39
N LYS A 24 -15.13 -10.89 -26.40
CA LYS A 24 -15.62 -9.89 -25.43
C LYS A 24 -15.54 -10.42 -24.00
N GLN A 25 -16.05 -11.63 -23.75
CA GLN A 25 -15.97 -12.25 -22.42
C GLN A 25 -14.52 -12.37 -21.95
N LYS A 26 -13.61 -12.78 -22.84
CA LYS A 26 -12.19 -12.94 -22.48
C LYS A 26 -11.51 -11.61 -22.17
N ILE A 27 -11.90 -10.52 -22.84
CA ILE A 27 -11.43 -9.17 -22.53
C ILE A 27 -11.91 -8.74 -21.14
N GLU A 28 -13.17 -9.00 -20.81
CA GLU A 28 -13.74 -8.69 -19.49
C GLU A 28 -13.00 -9.46 -18.40
N ASP A 29 -12.82 -10.78 -18.56
CA ASP A 29 -12.10 -11.63 -17.61
C ASP A 29 -10.65 -11.15 -17.41
N LEU A 30 -9.95 -10.80 -18.49
CA LEU A 30 -8.59 -10.27 -18.43
C LEU A 30 -8.54 -8.92 -17.71
N SER A 31 -9.51 -8.04 -17.98
CA SER A 31 -9.60 -6.72 -17.35
C SER A 31 -9.85 -6.83 -15.85
N GLU A 32 -10.75 -7.74 -15.44
CA GLU A 32 -10.99 -8.02 -14.03
C GLU A 32 -9.76 -8.58 -13.33
N ASN A 33 -9.06 -9.53 -13.97
CA ASN A 33 -7.85 -10.12 -13.42
C ASN A 33 -6.71 -9.10 -13.31
N GLN A 34 -6.55 -8.22 -14.30
CA GLN A 34 -5.62 -7.09 -14.22
C GLN A 34 -5.94 -6.18 -13.04
N ARG A 35 -7.22 -5.84 -12.82
CA ARG A 35 -7.64 -5.03 -11.68
C ARG A 35 -7.35 -5.70 -10.35
N LYS A 36 -7.67 -6.99 -10.21
CA LYS A 36 -7.37 -7.78 -9.00
C LYS A 36 -5.88 -7.81 -8.72
N ASN A 37 -5.07 -8.13 -9.72
CA ASN A 37 -3.61 -8.18 -9.58
C ASN A 37 -3.01 -6.82 -9.19
N MET A 38 -3.49 -5.73 -9.79
CA MET A 38 -3.04 -4.38 -9.43
C MET A 38 -3.36 -4.02 -7.97
N LEU A 39 -4.55 -4.39 -7.48
CA LEU A 39 -4.92 -4.19 -6.08
C LEU A 39 -4.04 -5.03 -5.15
N THR A 40 -3.79 -6.29 -5.48
CA THR A 40 -2.88 -7.16 -4.72
C THR A 40 -1.48 -6.58 -4.65
N LEU A 41 -0.92 -6.12 -5.77
CA LEU A 41 0.41 -5.50 -5.81
C LEU A 41 0.46 -4.23 -4.96
N LYS A 42 -0.58 -3.38 -5.01
CA LYS A 42 -0.66 -2.18 -4.18
C LYS A 42 -0.70 -2.52 -2.69
N THR A 43 -1.46 -3.54 -2.30
CA THR A 43 -1.52 -4.00 -0.90
C THR A 43 -0.16 -4.52 -0.44
N LEU A 44 0.50 -5.35 -1.24
CA LEU A 44 1.84 -5.87 -0.92
C LEU A 44 2.87 -4.75 -0.78
N ASN A 45 2.84 -3.75 -1.67
CA ASN A 45 3.76 -2.61 -1.59
C ASN A 45 3.53 -1.81 -0.30
N ASN A 46 2.27 -1.53 0.05
CA ASN A 46 1.93 -0.85 1.29
C ASN A 46 2.34 -1.66 2.54
N GLN A 47 2.22 -2.99 2.49
CA GLN A 47 2.68 -3.85 3.58
C GLN A 47 4.20 -3.80 3.73
N SER A 48 4.95 -3.83 2.63
CA SER A 48 6.41 -3.70 2.65
C SER A 48 6.86 -2.33 3.21
N ASP A 49 6.17 -1.25 2.84
CA ASP A 49 6.44 0.08 3.41
C ASP A 49 6.20 0.15 4.93
N GLN A 50 5.36 -0.73 5.46
CA GLN A 50 5.06 -0.85 6.89
C GLN A 50 5.99 -1.81 7.65
N GLU A 51 6.83 -2.58 6.96
CA GLU A 51 7.81 -3.47 7.60
C GLU A 51 8.92 -2.68 8.31
N VAL A 52 9.23 -1.48 7.81
CA VAL A 52 10.28 -0.61 8.38
C VAL A 52 9.65 0.52 9.16
N LEU A 53 9.74 0.43 10.48
CA LEU A 53 9.35 1.52 11.38
C LEU A 53 10.45 2.58 11.41
N LYS A 54 10.10 3.81 11.07
CA LYS A 54 10.99 4.97 11.13
C LYS A 54 10.64 5.83 12.34
N SER A 55 11.66 6.44 12.93
CA SER A 55 11.44 7.42 13.99
C SER A 55 10.68 8.64 13.43
N PRO A 56 9.63 9.14 14.11
CA PRO A 56 8.95 10.37 13.71
C PRO A 56 9.76 11.64 14.03
N VAL A 57 10.75 11.57 14.92
CA VAL A 57 11.55 12.72 15.39
C VAL A 57 13.03 12.34 15.55
N ASP A 58 13.92 13.33 15.45
CA ASP A 58 15.34 13.14 15.76
C ASP A 58 15.56 13.04 17.27
N GLY A 59 16.34 12.04 17.70
CA GLY A 59 16.52 11.77 19.12
C GLY A 59 17.44 10.60 19.43
N THR A 60 17.55 10.29 20.71
CA THR A 60 18.12 9.04 21.20
C THR A 60 17.03 7.99 21.30
N ILE A 61 17.26 6.82 20.73
CA ILE A 61 16.32 5.69 20.77
C ILE A 61 16.70 4.79 21.94
N HIS A 62 15.72 4.41 22.75
CA HIS A 62 15.82 3.34 23.73
C HIS A 62 14.94 2.17 23.26
N LEU A 63 15.56 1.07 22.83
CA LEU A 63 14.88 -0.12 22.32
C LEU A 63 14.43 -1.02 23.47
N ASN A 64 13.27 -1.65 23.31
CA ASN A 64 12.82 -2.70 24.22
C ASN A 64 13.45 -4.05 23.83
N GLU A 65 14.55 -4.43 24.49
CA GLU A 65 15.29 -5.66 24.19
C GLU A 65 14.50 -6.95 24.51
N ASP A 66 13.47 -6.89 25.36
CA ASP A 66 12.63 -8.07 25.71
C ASP A 66 11.84 -8.59 24.49
N LEU A 67 11.67 -7.74 23.48
CA LEU A 67 10.94 -8.07 22.25
C LEU A 67 11.85 -8.63 21.15
N LYS A 68 13.15 -8.72 21.40
CA LYS A 68 14.13 -9.17 20.41
C LYS A 68 13.90 -10.62 20.02
N GLY A 69 13.79 -10.87 18.72
CA GLY A 69 13.57 -12.21 18.16
C GLY A 69 12.11 -12.68 18.22
N GLN A 70 11.19 -11.89 18.75
CA GLN A 70 9.76 -12.17 18.64
C GLN A 70 9.28 -11.89 17.21
N THR A 71 8.53 -12.83 16.64
CA THR A 71 8.01 -12.73 15.27
C THR A 71 6.65 -12.06 15.19
N GLU A 72 5.90 -12.03 16.30
CA GLU A 72 4.57 -11.46 16.38
C GLU A 72 4.44 -10.60 17.64
N LEU A 73 3.98 -9.37 17.46
CA LEU A 73 3.77 -8.42 18.56
C LEU A 73 2.31 -7.96 18.56
N PRO A 74 1.64 -7.94 19.73
CA PRO A 74 0.30 -7.39 19.85
C PRO A 74 0.24 -5.93 19.39
N LYS A 75 -0.89 -5.53 18.78
CA LYS A 75 -1.10 -4.13 18.40
C LYS A 75 -1.09 -3.23 19.65
N GLY A 76 -0.34 -2.13 19.56
CA GLY A 76 -0.17 -1.19 20.67
C GLY A 76 1.03 -1.50 21.58
N THR A 77 1.78 -2.56 21.29
CA THR A 77 3.05 -2.84 21.99
C THR A 77 4.04 -1.70 21.77
N ILE A 78 4.64 -1.22 22.87
CA ILE A 78 5.71 -0.23 22.83
C ILE A 78 7.03 -0.96 22.56
N ILE A 79 7.59 -0.75 21.37
CA ILE A 79 8.85 -1.39 20.94
C ILE A 79 10.09 -0.54 21.21
N ALA A 80 9.91 0.78 21.34
CA ALA A 80 10.99 1.73 21.56
C ALA A 80 10.43 3.05 22.10
N GLU A 81 11.25 3.75 22.87
CA GLU A 81 11.03 5.14 23.27
C GLU A 81 12.04 6.04 22.54
N ILE A 82 11.60 7.25 22.16
CA ILE A 82 12.45 8.23 21.49
C ILE A 82 12.53 9.47 22.37
N TYR A 83 13.74 9.82 22.77
CA TYR A 83 14.06 11.04 23.51
C TYR A 83 14.52 12.10 22.52
N PRO A 84 13.69 13.12 22.20
CA PRO A 84 14.03 14.08 21.17
C PRO A 84 15.29 14.86 21.53
N LYS A 85 16.11 15.20 20.52
CA LYS A 85 17.20 16.15 20.75
C LYS A 85 16.59 17.50 21.11
N GLN A 86 17.04 18.09 22.22
CA GLN A 86 16.69 19.46 22.53
C GLN A 86 17.26 20.35 21.43
N THR A 87 16.38 20.93 20.61
CA THR A 87 16.77 22.07 19.78
C THR A 87 17.12 23.19 20.74
N GLU A 88 18.32 23.76 20.65
CA GLU A 88 18.69 24.97 21.38
C GLU A 88 17.73 26.09 21.00
N LYS A 89 16.60 26.19 21.71
CA LYS A 89 15.81 27.40 21.75
C LYS A 89 16.51 28.28 22.78
N ASN A 90 17.14 29.35 22.30
CA ASN A 90 17.77 30.39 23.11
C ASN A 90 16.83 30.89 24.22
N TYR A 91 16.83 30.24 25.38
CA TYR A 91 16.30 30.81 26.61
C TYR A 91 17.42 31.62 27.27
N HIS A 92 17.82 32.72 26.64
CA HIS A 92 18.57 33.79 27.29
C HIS A 92 17.63 34.99 27.46
N SER A 93 16.81 34.91 28.49
CA SER A 93 16.22 36.08 29.12
C SER A 93 16.11 35.78 30.61
N GLN A 94 17.26 35.87 31.29
CA GLN A 94 17.25 36.02 32.74
C GLN A 94 16.62 37.39 33.06
N PRO A 95 15.63 37.48 33.95
CA PRO A 95 15.20 38.77 34.46
C PRO A 95 16.28 39.32 35.41
N SER A 96 16.89 40.44 35.02
CA SER A 96 17.72 41.22 35.94
C SER A 96 16.80 41.85 36.99
N TYR A 97 16.80 41.32 38.21
CA TYR A 97 16.23 42.04 39.35
C TYR A 97 17.15 43.22 39.66
N GLN A 98 16.74 44.43 39.28
CA GLN A 98 17.34 45.64 39.81
C GLN A 98 16.95 45.76 41.29
N GLN A 99 17.94 45.58 42.16
CA GLN A 99 17.79 45.84 43.59
C GLN A 99 17.77 47.35 43.77
N THR A 100 16.57 47.93 43.92
CA THR A 100 16.43 49.33 44.28
C THR A 100 16.60 49.51 45.79
N LYS A 101 17.56 50.39 46.11
CA LYS A 101 17.86 51.08 47.37
C LYS A 101 18.79 50.39 48.35
#